data_AF-A0A4Y2T8F8-F1
#
_entry.id   AF-A0A4Y2T8F8-F1
#
_cell.length_a   1.000
_cell.length_b   1.000
_cell.length_c   1.000
_cell.angle_alpha   90.00
_cell.angle_beta   90.00
_cell.angle_gamma   90.00
#
_symmetry.space_group_name_H-M   'P 1'
#
loop_
_entity.id
_entity.type
_entity.pdbx_description
1 polymer ?
#
loop_
_entity_poly.entity_id
_entity_poly.type
_entity_poly.pdbx_seq_one_letter_code
_entity_poly.pdbx_strand_id
1 'polypeptide(L)'
;MRSGDLLVEVASRKQAQQILKLHSLSTIPVSVKPHETLSTSKGVITCGRLLNLSIDEIAQLHRIEWPYIPNPLRRFKCQRFGHSKTNCCWTLTCARCAVAGHESTGCTAVENCVNCQGKHTSFSRSCPKWELEKEVVTLKFKNISFPKARRLVKARTPIEGQSYASVVDKNHPVYQTTHCPHCHHVVTMSNFPSASKSSEPIASSSTTANRNISHQSSSKTPEISQDSSGFQIVKNKKN
;
A
#
# COMPACT_ATOMS: atom_id res chain seq x y z
N MET A 1 18.73 -21.70 -52.14
CA MET A 1 18.33 -20.33 -51.78
C MET A 1 18.20 -19.51 -53.05
N ARG A 2 16.97 -19.10 -53.44
CA ARG A 2 16.72 -18.32 -54.67
C ARG A 2 15.59 -17.31 -54.43
N SER A 3 15.70 -16.45 -53.43
CA SER A 3 14.76 -15.32 -53.26
C SER A 3 15.43 -13.93 -53.35
N GLY A 4 16.76 -13.84 -53.35
CA GLY A 4 17.45 -12.55 -53.50
C GLY A 4 17.30 -11.59 -52.32
N ASP A 5 16.61 -12.01 -51.25
CA ASP A 5 16.38 -11.18 -50.07
C ASP A 5 17.61 -11.15 -49.16
N LEU A 6 17.88 -9.98 -48.57
CA LEU A 6 18.92 -9.77 -47.57
C LEU A 6 18.28 -9.62 -46.18
N LEU A 7 18.69 -10.47 -45.23
CA LEU A 7 18.31 -10.33 -43.83
C LEU A 7 19.25 -9.37 -43.13
N VAL A 8 18.68 -8.37 -42.44
CA VAL A 8 19.43 -7.35 -41.71
C VAL A 8 19.02 -7.40 -40.24
N GLU A 9 19.98 -7.68 -39.36
CA GLU A 9 19.79 -7.57 -37.91
C GLU A 9 20.08 -6.13 -37.45
N VAL A 10 19.28 -5.64 -36.51
CA VAL A 10 19.33 -4.26 -36.02
C VAL A 10 19.43 -4.27 -34.50
N ALA A 11 20.36 -3.48 -33.95
CA ALA A 11 20.62 -3.47 -32.51
C ALA A 11 19.61 -2.63 -31.71
N SER A 12 18.80 -1.80 -32.38
CA SER A 12 17.81 -0.95 -31.71
C SER A 12 16.53 -0.76 -32.52
N ARG A 13 15.43 -0.50 -31.79
CA ARG A 13 14.12 -0.17 -32.40
C ARG A 13 14.17 1.10 -33.25
N LYS A 14 14.97 2.10 -32.85
CA LYS A 14 15.13 3.35 -33.61
C LYS A 14 15.77 3.08 -34.98
N GLN A 15 16.82 2.26 -35.01
CA GLN A 15 17.49 1.83 -36.24
C GLN A 15 16.54 1.04 -37.14
N ALA A 16 15.76 0.11 -36.58
CA ALA A 16 14.73 -0.64 -37.31
C ALA A 16 13.73 0.29 -38.01
N GLN A 17 13.22 1.29 -37.28
CA GLN A 17 12.26 2.27 -37.82
C GLN A 17 12.85 3.15 -38.92
N GLN A 18 14.15 3.45 -38.86
CA GLN A 18 14.84 4.20 -39.93
C GLN A 18 15.02 3.34 -41.18
N ILE A 19 15.43 2.08 -41.02
CA ILE A 19 15.66 1.15 -42.13
C ILE A 19 14.35 0.81 -42.85
N LEU A 20 13.24 0.69 -42.13
CA LEU A 20 11.91 0.49 -42.74
C LEU A 20 11.44 1.65 -43.63
N LYS A 21 12.02 2.84 -43.49
CA LYS A 21 11.72 4.02 -44.33
C LYS A 21 12.63 4.13 -45.55
N LEU A 22 13.62 3.24 -45.69
CA LEU A 22 14.53 3.27 -46.84
C LEU A 22 13.84 2.70 -48.08
N HIS A 23 13.96 3.44 -49.19
CA HIS A 23 13.47 3.03 -50.50
C HIS A 23 14.60 2.84 -51.53
N SER A 24 15.84 3.23 -51.18
CA SER A 24 17.03 3.00 -51.98
C SER A 24 18.26 2.76 -51.11
N LEU A 25 19.20 1.96 -51.63
CA LEU A 25 20.56 1.83 -51.12
C LEU A 25 21.51 2.34 -52.20
N SER A 26 22.09 3.52 -51.95
CA SER A 26 22.80 4.28 -52.98
C SER A 26 21.87 4.53 -54.18
N THR A 27 22.19 4.00 -55.36
CA THR A 27 21.38 4.13 -56.58
C THR A 27 20.40 2.98 -56.81
N ILE A 28 20.39 1.95 -55.95
CA ILE A 28 19.58 0.74 -56.15
C ILE A 28 18.27 0.86 -55.37
N PRO A 29 17.10 0.78 -56.02
CA PRO A 29 15.82 0.76 -55.31
C PRO A 29 15.67 -0.54 -54.52
N VAL A 30 15.21 -0.43 -53.26
CA VAL A 30 15.00 -1.58 -52.37
C VAL A 30 13.62 -1.53 -51.72
N SER A 31 13.08 -2.70 -51.38
CA SER A 31 11.87 -2.83 -50.56
C SER A 31 12.25 -3.47 -49.24
N VAL A 32 11.99 -2.77 -48.14
CA VAL A 32 12.28 -3.26 -46.79
C VAL A 32 10.97 -3.68 -46.11
N LYS A 33 10.93 -4.91 -45.59
CA LYS A 33 9.80 -5.41 -44.79
C LYS A 33 10.30 -6.06 -43.51
N PRO A 34 9.59 -5.92 -42.38
CA PRO A 34 9.90 -6.69 -41.18
C PRO A 34 9.78 -8.20 -41.46
N HIS A 35 10.72 -8.98 -40.95
CA HIS A 35 10.65 -10.44 -41.06
C HIS A 35 9.65 -11.00 -40.04
N GLU A 36 8.74 -11.86 -40.49
CA GLU A 36 7.60 -12.34 -39.69
C GLU A 36 8.03 -13.18 -38.46
N THR A 37 9.12 -13.94 -38.57
CA THR A 37 9.51 -14.92 -37.53
C THR A 37 10.74 -14.52 -36.71
N LEU A 38 11.55 -13.57 -37.20
CA LEU A 38 12.83 -13.18 -36.57
C LEU A 38 12.72 -11.88 -35.76
N SER A 39 11.54 -11.24 -35.78
CA SER A 39 11.23 -10.06 -34.98
C SER A 39 10.72 -10.38 -33.57
N THR A 40 10.65 -11.66 -33.20
CA THR A 40 10.19 -12.12 -31.88
C THR A 40 11.28 -12.94 -31.18
N SER A 41 11.67 -12.50 -29.98
CA SER A 41 12.47 -13.33 -29.09
C SER A 41 11.55 -14.38 -28.47
N LYS A 42 11.78 -15.65 -28.80
CA LYS A 42 11.13 -16.78 -28.12
C LYS A 42 12.02 -17.24 -26.98
N GLY A 43 11.49 -17.22 -25.76
CA GLY A 43 12.18 -17.70 -24.56
C GLY A 43 11.23 -18.51 -23.70
N VAL A 44 11.79 -19.46 -22.93
CA VAL A 44 11.04 -20.23 -21.93
C VAL A 44 11.29 -19.60 -20.57
N ILE A 45 10.23 -19.09 -19.92
CA ILE A 45 10.30 -18.60 -18.55
C ILE A 45 9.78 -19.71 -17.63
N THR A 46 10.67 -20.38 -16.90
CA THR A 46 10.30 -21.27 -15.80
C THR A 46 10.10 -20.47 -14.52
N CYS A 47 8.85 -20.22 -14.13
CA CYS A 47 8.51 -19.65 -12.83
C CYS A 47 7.62 -20.62 -12.06
N GLY A 48 8.01 -21.01 -10.85
CA GLY A 48 7.26 -21.95 -10.01
C GLY A 48 5.82 -21.53 -9.72
N ARG A 49 5.53 -20.22 -9.76
CA ARG A 49 4.19 -19.64 -9.57
C ARG A 49 3.29 -19.74 -10.80
N LEU A 50 3.86 -20.04 -11.97
CA LEU A 50 3.14 -20.17 -13.24
C LEU A 50 2.93 -21.64 -13.64
N LEU A 51 3.55 -22.59 -12.94
CA LEU A 51 3.52 -24.03 -13.28
C LEU A 51 2.11 -24.64 -13.26
N ASN A 52 1.21 -24.08 -12.46
CA ASN A 52 -0.17 -24.56 -12.30
C ASN A 52 -1.21 -23.63 -12.94
N LEU A 53 -0.78 -22.64 -13.72
CA LEU A 53 -1.68 -21.69 -14.38
C LEU A 53 -1.87 -22.08 -15.85
N SER A 54 -3.11 -22.02 -16.31
CA SER A 54 -3.44 -22.14 -17.72
C SER A 54 -2.83 -21.00 -18.55
N ILE A 55 -2.67 -21.23 -19.85
CA ILE A 55 -2.15 -20.21 -20.77
C ILE A 55 -3.01 -18.94 -20.72
N ASP A 56 -4.32 -19.08 -20.57
CA ASP A 56 -5.25 -17.96 -20.45
C ASP A 56 -5.06 -17.19 -19.14
N GLU A 57 -4.84 -17.87 -18.02
CA GLU A 57 -4.49 -17.24 -16.73
C GLU A 57 -3.15 -16.53 -16.78
N ILE A 58 -2.15 -17.11 -17.46
CA ILE A 58 -0.83 -16.49 -17.66
C ILE A 58 -0.98 -15.24 -18.55
N ALA A 59 -1.76 -15.31 -19.63
CA ALA A 59 -2.04 -14.18 -20.51
C ALA A 59 -2.86 -13.09 -19.79
N GLN A 60 -3.75 -13.48 -18.89
CA GLN A 60 -4.51 -12.56 -18.04
C GLN A 60 -3.60 -11.88 -17.00
N LEU A 61 -2.66 -12.62 -16.39
CA LEU A 61 -1.64 -12.05 -15.51
C LEU A 61 -0.69 -11.11 -16.24
N HIS A 62 -0.38 -11.37 -17.50
CA HIS A 62 0.38 -10.44 -18.36
C HIS A 62 -0.40 -9.18 -18.71
N ARG A 63 -1.74 -9.26 -18.79
CA ARG A 63 -2.62 -8.08 -18.97
C ARG A 63 -2.81 -7.28 -17.68
N ILE A 64 -2.59 -7.89 -16.53
CA ILE A 64 -2.53 -7.20 -15.24
C ILE A 64 -1.11 -6.67 -15.08
N GLU A 65 -0.91 -5.38 -15.34
CA GLU A 65 0.31 -4.72 -14.88
C GLU A 65 0.33 -4.85 -13.35
N TRP A 66 1.16 -5.75 -12.81
CA TRP A 66 1.37 -5.86 -11.38
C TRP A 66 2.38 -4.78 -11.00
N PRO A 67 1.96 -3.60 -10.49
CA PRO A 67 2.90 -2.59 -10.08
C PRO A 67 3.78 -3.18 -8.99
N TYR A 68 5.09 -3.01 -9.12
CA TYR A 68 6.03 -3.45 -8.09
C TYR A 68 5.73 -2.71 -6.78
N ILE A 69 5.25 -3.45 -5.78
CA ILE A 69 5.07 -2.93 -4.43
C ILE A 69 6.36 -3.21 -3.64
N PRO A 70 7.10 -2.18 -3.22
CA PRO A 70 8.34 -2.36 -2.49
C PRO A 70 8.08 -3.02 -1.14
N ASN A 71 9.11 -3.69 -0.61
CA ASN A 71 9.02 -4.22 0.74
C ASN A 71 8.93 -3.09 1.78
N PRO A 72 8.29 -3.35 2.93
CA PRO A 72 8.29 -2.45 4.09
C PRO A 72 9.67 -1.86 4.39
N LEU A 73 9.71 -0.54 4.58
CA LEU A 73 10.94 0.16 4.93
C LEU A 73 11.32 -0.18 6.38
N ARG A 74 12.36 -1.00 6.53
CA ARG A 74 13.04 -1.26 7.82
C ARG A 74 14.24 -0.35 7.96
N ARG A 75 14.34 0.32 9.10
CA ARG A 75 15.46 1.21 9.40
C ARG A 75 16.64 0.43 9.97
N PHE A 76 17.76 0.37 9.25
CA PHE A 76 18.93 -0.42 9.68
C PHE A 76 19.57 0.01 11.00
N LYS A 77 19.38 1.26 11.46
CA LYS A 77 19.86 1.69 12.77
C LYS A 77 19.07 1.03 13.90
N CYS A 78 17.75 1.11 13.87
CA CYS A 78 16.90 0.72 15.00
C CYS A 78 16.03 -0.53 14.75
N GLN A 79 16.09 -1.07 13.54
CA GLN A 79 15.35 -2.25 13.06
C GLN A 79 13.82 -2.12 13.04
N ARG A 80 13.29 -0.95 13.41
CA ARG A 80 11.85 -0.66 13.40
C ARG A 80 11.36 -0.23 12.02
N PHE A 81 10.08 -0.52 11.74
CA PHE A 81 9.42 -0.10 10.51
C PHE A 81 8.89 1.35 10.60
N GLY A 82 8.55 1.92 9.43
CA GLY A 82 7.58 3.03 9.35
C GLY A 82 8.08 4.46 9.56
N HIS A 83 9.39 4.69 9.57
CA HIS A 83 9.98 6.05 9.66
C HIS A 83 11.20 6.19 8.75
N SER A 84 11.60 7.44 8.43
CA SER A 84 12.71 7.77 7.53
C SER A 84 14.07 7.82 8.25
N LYS A 85 15.15 8.22 7.54
CA LYS A 85 16.51 8.36 8.12
C LYS A 85 16.62 9.50 9.10
N THR A 86 16.08 10.63 8.70
CA THR A 86 16.08 11.87 9.47
C THR A 86 15.21 11.75 10.72
N ASN A 87 14.15 10.94 10.68
CA ASN A 87 13.19 10.82 11.77
C ASN A 87 13.50 9.67 12.74
N CYS A 88 14.66 9.02 12.60
CA CYS A 88 15.06 7.90 13.44
C CYS A 88 15.69 8.38 14.76
N CYS A 89 14.87 8.50 15.80
CA CYS A 89 15.32 8.87 17.14
C CYS A 89 15.96 7.72 17.93
N TRP A 90 15.76 6.48 17.50
CA TRP A 90 16.21 5.29 18.24
C TRP A 90 17.71 5.01 18.06
N THR A 91 18.28 4.27 19.02
CA THR A 91 19.69 3.85 19.06
C THR A 91 19.97 2.66 18.13
N LEU A 92 21.26 2.36 17.92
CA LEU A 92 21.69 1.18 17.18
C LEU A 92 21.16 -0.09 17.87
N THR A 93 20.40 -0.89 17.14
CA THR A 93 19.74 -2.10 17.63
C THR A 93 20.13 -3.29 16.75
N CYS A 94 20.49 -4.41 17.37
CA CYS A 94 20.80 -5.64 16.67
C CYS A 94 19.55 -6.21 15.98
N ALA A 95 19.63 -6.48 14.68
CA ALA A 95 18.55 -7.11 13.91
C ALA A 95 18.26 -8.56 14.32
N ARG A 96 19.24 -9.27 14.89
CA ARG A 96 19.08 -10.65 15.34
C ARG A 96 18.40 -10.74 16.71
N CYS A 97 18.90 -10.06 17.73
CA CYS A 97 18.45 -10.23 19.12
C CYS A 97 17.70 -9.01 19.71
N ALA A 98 17.49 -7.95 18.94
CA ALA A 98 16.81 -6.71 19.36
C ALA A 98 17.48 -5.93 20.51
N VAL A 99 18.70 -6.31 20.92
CA VAL A 99 19.47 -5.61 21.96
C VAL A 99 20.19 -4.39 21.36
N ALA A 100 20.21 -3.28 22.11
CA ALA A 100 20.90 -2.07 21.71
C ALA A 100 22.42 -2.18 21.88
N GLY A 101 23.19 -1.42 21.10
CA GLY A 101 24.63 -1.24 21.31
C GLY A 101 25.56 -2.11 20.44
N HIS A 102 25.02 -2.99 19.59
CA HIS A 102 25.81 -3.74 18.62
C HIS A 102 25.04 -4.02 17.33
N GLU A 103 25.77 -4.36 16.27
CA GLU A 103 25.22 -4.82 15.00
C GLU A 103 25.02 -6.34 14.95
N SER A 104 24.37 -6.88 13.92
CA SER A 104 24.08 -8.32 13.86
C SER A 104 25.24 -9.18 13.37
N THR A 105 26.28 -8.58 12.82
CA THR A 105 27.49 -9.28 12.38
C THR A 105 28.12 -9.97 13.58
N GLY A 106 28.26 -11.31 13.53
CA GLY A 106 28.84 -12.09 14.63
C GLY A 106 27.96 -12.23 15.88
N CYS A 107 26.71 -11.77 15.84
CA CYS A 107 25.78 -11.95 16.96
C CYS A 107 25.29 -13.41 17.02
N THR A 108 25.60 -14.11 18.11
CA THR A 108 25.17 -15.50 18.37
C THR A 108 23.98 -15.60 19.33
N ALA A 109 23.52 -14.46 19.85
CA ALA A 109 22.37 -14.42 20.75
C ALA A 109 21.10 -14.97 20.10
N VAL A 110 20.16 -15.38 20.95
CA VAL A 110 18.85 -15.91 20.54
C VAL A 110 18.11 -14.86 19.71
N GLU A 111 17.44 -15.32 18.66
CA GLU A 111 16.70 -14.44 17.76
C GLU A 111 15.49 -13.84 18.47
N ASN A 112 15.34 -12.53 18.35
CA ASN A 112 14.23 -11.77 18.89
C ASN A 112 13.93 -10.56 17.98
N CYS A 113 12.64 -10.32 17.73
CA CYS A 113 12.18 -9.27 16.84
C CYS A 113 11.83 -8.00 17.62
N VAL A 114 12.47 -6.87 17.31
CA VAL A 114 12.18 -5.58 17.97
C VAL A 114 10.73 -5.09 17.76
N ASN A 115 10.07 -5.59 16.70
CA ASN A 115 8.76 -5.10 16.26
C ASN A 115 7.58 -5.88 16.86
N CYS A 116 7.76 -7.17 17.19
CA CYS A 116 6.69 -8.04 17.69
C CYS A 116 7.10 -8.98 18.83
N GLN A 117 8.37 -8.90 19.28
CA GLN A 117 8.92 -9.73 20.36
C GLN A 117 8.89 -11.25 20.08
N GLY A 118 8.74 -11.66 18.82
CA GLY A 118 8.75 -13.06 18.40
C GLY A 118 10.15 -13.64 18.24
N LYS A 119 10.24 -14.99 18.25
CA LYS A 119 11.46 -15.80 18.08
C LYS A 119 11.95 -15.84 16.62
N HIS A 120 12.25 -14.68 16.06
CA HIS A 120 12.79 -14.52 14.71
C HIS A 120 13.53 -13.19 14.61
N THR A 121 14.39 -13.05 13.60
CA THR A 121 15.10 -11.78 13.36
C THR A 121 14.15 -10.65 12.93
N SER A 122 14.54 -9.41 13.21
CA SER A 122 13.76 -8.20 12.87
C SER A 122 13.56 -7.98 11.36
N PHE A 123 14.22 -8.76 10.49
CA PHE A 123 14.05 -8.72 9.03
C PHE A 123 13.22 -9.90 8.48
N SER A 124 12.70 -10.78 9.33
CA SER A 124 11.87 -11.90 8.91
C SER A 124 10.57 -11.42 8.24
N ARG A 125 10.19 -12.11 7.16
CA ARG A 125 8.91 -11.92 6.46
C ARG A 125 7.73 -12.60 7.17
N SER A 126 8.01 -13.52 8.11
CA SER A 126 6.98 -14.16 8.95
C SER A 126 6.56 -13.31 10.15
N CYS A 127 7.11 -12.10 10.28
CA CYS A 127 6.76 -11.20 11.37
C CYS A 127 5.34 -10.64 11.15
N PRO A 128 4.40 -10.78 12.11
CA PRO A 128 3.06 -10.19 11.99
C PRO A 128 3.10 -8.67 11.76
N LYS A 129 4.08 -7.99 12.36
CA LYS A 129 4.27 -6.55 12.14
C LYS A 129 4.76 -6.22 10.74
N TRP A 130 5.52 -7.12 10.11
CA TRP A 130 5.94 -6.97 8.71
C TRP A 130 4.76 -7.11 7.77
N GLU A 131 3.85 -8.07 8.00
CA GLU A 131 2.65 -8.27 7.20
C GLU A 131 1.74 -7.04 7.26
N LEU A 132 1.49 -6.51 8.47
CA LEU A 132 0.74 -5.26 8.66
C LEU A 132 1.39 -4.09 7.92
N GLU A 133 2.71 -3.92 8.00
CA GLU A 133 3.40 -2.85 7.29
C GLU A 133 3.34 -3.06 5.77
N LYS A 134 3.30 -4.31 5.30
CA LYS A 134 3.16 -4.61 3.88
C LYS A 134 1.79 -4.24 3.33
N GLU A 135 0.72 -4.43 4.10
CA GLU A 135 -0.60 -3.92 3.75
C GLU A 135 -0.61 -2.38 3.71
N VAL A 136 0.05 -1.72 4.68
CA VAL A 136 0.17 -0.25 4.70
C VAL A 136 0.89 0.27 3.45
N VAL A 137 2.01 -0.34 3.06
CA VAL A 137 2.74 0.03 1.83
C VAL A 137 1.90 -0.23 0.58
N THR A 138 1.16 -1.33 0.55
CA THR A 138 0.23 -1.67 -0.54
C THR A 138 -0.87 -0.61 -0.69
N LEU A 139 -1.47 -0.16 0.41
CA LEU A 139 -2.45 0.94 0.39
C LEU A 139 -1.81 2.27 -0.01
N LYS A 140 -0.57 2.53 0.41
CA LYS A 140 0.16 3.74 -0.01
C LYS A 140 0.37 3.77 -1.53
N PHE A 141 0.63 2.62 -2.14
CA PHE A 141 0.75 2.48 -3.60
C PHE A 141 -0.57 2.77 -4.34
N LYS A 142 -1.71 2.70 -3.65
CA LYS A 142 -3.02 3.16 -4.15
C LYS A 142 -3.25 4.67 -3.94
N ASN A 143 -2.18 5.47 -3.89
CA ASN A 143 -2.21 6.93 -3.69
C ASN A 143 -2.83 7.44 -2.37
N ILE A 144 -2.79 6.64 -1.30
CA ILE A 144 -3.27 7.03 0.04
C ILE A 144 -2.08 7.49 0.91
N SER A 145 -2.21 8.53 1.74
CA SER A 145 -1.10 8.93 2.64
C SER A 145 -0.75 7.82 3.66
N PHE A 146 0.52 7.72 4.07
CA PHE A 146 0.94 6.73 5.08
C PHE A 146 0.11 6.76 6.38
N PRO A 147 -0.19 7.94 6.98
CA PRO A 147 -1.04 7.99 8.17
C PRO A 147 -2.45 7.43 7.92
N LYS A 148 -3.06 7.74 6.77
CA LYS A 148 -4.39 7.23 6.40
C LYS A 148 -4.36 5.72 6.16
N ALA A 149 -3.34 5.22 5.45
CA ALA A 149 -3.14 3.78 5.23
C ALA A 149 -3.01 3.01 6.55
N ARG A 150 -2.20 3.50 7.50
CA ARG A 150 -2.06 2.88 8.84
C ARG A 150 -3.40 2.81 9.59
N ARG A 151 -4.20 3.88 9.55
CA ARG A 151 -5.53 3.89 10.18
C ARG A 151 -6.46 2.84 9.57
N LEU A 152 -6.47 2.71 8.24
CA LEU A 152 -7.30 1.72 7.54
C LEU A 152 -6.90 0.28 7.85
N VAL A 153 -5.60 -0.03 7.85
CA VAL A 153 -5.12 -1.38 8.23
C VAL A 153 -5.48 -1.70 9.68
N LYS A 154 -5.24 -0.75 10.60
CA LYS A 154 -5.58 -0.93 12.02
C LYS A 154 -7.09 -1.10 12.26
N ALA A 155 -7.93 -0.48 11.44
CA ALA A 155 -9.38 -0.64 11.55
C ALA A 155 -9.88 -2.00 11.04
N ARG A 156 -9.12 -2.66 10.15
CA ARG A 156 -9.44 -3.99 9.61
C ARG A 156 -8.97 -5.12 10.51
N THR A 157 -7.86 -4.94 11.22
CA THR A 157 -7.39 -5.91 12.20
C THR A 157 -8.37 -5.98 13.36
N PRO A 158 -9.00 -7.14 13.62
CA PRO A 158 -9.81 -7.33 14.81
C PRO A 158 -8.96 -6.99 16.04
N ILE A 159 -9.50 -6.16 16.93
CA ILE A 159 -8.86 -5.96 18.23
C ILE A 159 -9.15 -7.23 19.03
N GLU A 160 -8.18 -8.14 19.14
CA GLU A 160 -8.29 -9.28 20.03
C GLU A 160 -8.67 -8.80 21.44
N GLY A 161 -9.82 -9.27 21.92
CA GLY A 161 -10.31 -8.97 23.28
C GLY A 161 -11.12 -7.69 23.47
N GLN A 162 -11.50 -6.96 22.41
CA GLN A 162 -12.48 -5.85 22.54
C GLN A 162 -13.75 -6.15 21.75
N SER A 163 -14.70 -6.82 22.41
CA SER A 163 -16.10 -6.85 21.97
C SER A 163 -16.74 -5.49 22.22
N TYR A 164 -17.72 -5.09 21.41
CA TYR A 164 -18.53 -3.90 21.66
C TYR A 164 -19.04 -3.84 23.11
N ALA A 165 -19.48 -4.99 23.65
CA ALA A 165 -19.92 -5.13 25.04
C ALA A 165 -18.86 -4.67 26.07
N SER A 166 -17.59 -5.05 25.86
CA SER A 166 -16.49 -4.72 26.78
C SER A 166 -16.05 -3.25 26.77
N VAL A 167 -16.47 -2.47 25.77
CA VAL A 167 -16.28 -1.00 25.73
C VAL A 167 -17.44 -0.29 26.44
N VAL A 168 -18.66 -0.82 26.31
CA VAL A 168 -19.86 -0.30 26.98
C VAL A 168 -19.78 -0.54 28.49
N ASP A 169 -19.33 -1.72 28.94
CA ASP A 169 -19.21 -2.05 30.38
C ASP A 169 -18.24 -1.12 31.14
N LYS A 170 -17.23 -0.55 30.46
CA LYS A 170 -16.28 0.39 31.07
C LYS A 170 -16.84 1.79 31.28
N ASN A 171 -17.94 2.11 30.59
CA ASN A 171 -18.56 3.44 30.61
C ASN A 171 -19.92 3.45 31.31
N HIS A 172 -20.39 2.31 31.83
CA HIS A 172 -21.63 2.28 32.59
C HIS A 172 -21.36 2.75 34.02
N PRO A 173 -22.12 3.72 34.56
CA PRO A 173 -22.10 3.97 35.99
C PRO A 173 -22.54 2.67 36.70
N VAL A 174 -21.78 2.27 37.71
CA VAL A 174 -22.18 1.15 38.59
C VAL A 174 -23.46 1.58 39.30
N TYR A 175 -24.60 1.08 38.85
CA TYR A 175 -25.86 1.22 39.58
C TYR A 175 -25.76 0.33 40.82
N GLN A 176 -25.46 0.93 41.97
CA GLN A 176 -25.52 0.23 43.26
C GLN A 176 -26.99 0.10 43.65
N THR A 177 -27.45 -1.14 43.77
CA THR A 177 -28.76 -1.47 44.33
C THR A 177 -28.57 -1.68 45.82
N THR A 178 -29.18 -0.79 46.62
CA THR A 178 -29.13 -0.89 48.08
C THR A 178 -30.47 -1.38 48.57
N HIS A 179 -30.45 -2.40 49.42
CA HIS A 179 -31.67 -2.95 50.02
C HIS A 179 -32.01 -2.14 51.27
N CYS A 180 -33.19 -1.52 51.30
CA CYS A 180 -33.60 -0.72 52.46
C CYS A 180 -34.06 -1.65 53.59
N PRO A 181 -33.38 -1.68 54.75
CA PRO A 181 -33.72 -2.58 55.85
C PRO A 181 -35.04 -2.24 56.55
N HIS A 182 -35.70 -1.13 56.17
CA HIS A 182 -36.94 -0.68 56.80
C HIS A 182 -38.21 -1.01 55.98
N CYS A 183 -38.09 -1.33 54.68
CA CYS A 183 -39.27 -1.60 53.84
C CYS A 183 -39.08 -2.69 52.78
N HIS A 184 -37.92 -3.37 52.75
CA HIS A 184 -37.57 -4.44 51.81
C HIS A 184 -37.70 -4.10 50.31
N HIS A 185 -37.81 -2.81 49.97
CA HIS A 185 -37.70 -2.36 48.59
C HIS A 185 -36.24 -2.25 48.17
N VAL A 186 -35.95 -2.73 46.96
CA VAL A 186 -34.67 -2.53 46.29
C VAL A 186 -34.71 -1.17 45.62
N VAL A 187 -33.79 -0.29 46.01
CA VAL A 187 -33.69 1.05 45.45
C VAL A 187 -32.43 1.13 44.60
N THR A 188 -32.59 1.54 43.34
CA THR A 188 -31.48 1.78 42.42
C THR A 188 -31.15 3.28 42.44
N MET A 189 -30.01 3.64 43.02
CA MET A 189 -29.55 5.03 43.02
C MET A 189 -28.48 5.23 41.95
N SER A 190 -28.62 6.29 41.16
CA SER A 190 -27.58 6.74 40.23
C SER A 190 -26.65 7.71 40.97
N ASN A 191 -25.34 7.42 41.01
CA ASN A 191 -24.35 8.40 41.47
C ASN A 191 -24.11 9.45 40.37
N PHE A 192 -25.07 10.36 40.17
CA PHE A 192 -24.82 11.63 39.49
C PHE A 192 -24.57 12.72 40.55
N PRO A 193 -23.54 13.58 40.38
CA PRO A 193 -23.50 14.85 41.07
C PRO A 193 -24.65 15.72 40.55
N SER A 194 -25.63 16.03 41.41
CA SER A 194 -26.70 16.97 41.10
C SER A 194 -26.13 18.38 40.91
N ALA A 195 -25.87 18.78 39.66
CA ALA A 195 -25.77 20.19 39.31
C ALA A 195 -27.19 20.76 39.15
N SER A 196 -27.78 21.20 40.27
CA SER A 196 -29.01 21.98 40.27
C SER A 196 -28.70 23.43 39.88
N LYS A 197 -29.09 23.85 38.66
CA LYS A 197 -29.70 25.17 38.44
C LYS A 197 -30.83 25.08 37.41
N SER A 198 -31.90 25.77 37.77
CA SER A 198 -33.30 25.63 37.35
C SER A 198 -33.66 26.43 36.09
N SER A 199 -34.55 25.85 35.29
CA SER A 199 -35.68 26.40 34.48
C SER A 199 -35.61 27.75 33.73
N GLU A 200 -35.56 27.66 32.38
CA GLU A 200 -36.41 28.24 31.29
C GLU A 200 -37.20 29.57 31.45
N PRO A 201 -37.52 30.37 30.38
CA PRO A 201 -38.04 29.91 29.07
C PRO A 201 -37.72 30.73 27.78
N ILE A 202 -38.36 30.26 26.70
CA ILE A 202 -38.42 30.59 25.25
C ILE A 202 -38.51 32.09 24.85
N ALA A 203 -37.83 32.48 23.76
CA ALA A 203 -38.35 33.41 22.74
C ALA A 203 -37.60 33.28 21.39
N SER A 204 -38.34 33.09 20.31
CA SER A 204 -37.90 33.20 18.91
C SER A 204 -37.76 34.68 18.52
N SER A 205 -36.78 35.02 17.66
CA SER A 205 -36.87 36.04 16.57
C SER A 205 -35.49 36.34 15.95
N SER A 206 -35.38 36.01 14.67
CA SER A 206 -34.79 36.76 13.55
C SER A 206 -33.64 37.79 13.70
N THR A 207 -32.83 37.77 12.63
CA THR A 207 -32.19 38.89 11.90
C THR A 207 -30.80 39.41 12.27
N THR A 208 -29.89 39.15 11.32
CA THR A 208 -28.89 40.05 10.68
C THR A 208 -27.60 40.49 11.37
N ALA A 209 -26.60 40.60 10.47
CA ALA A 209 -25.35 41.37 10.51
C ALA A 209 -24.12 40.63 11.08
N ASN A 210 -23.30 39.99 10.25
CA ASN A 210 -22.29 40.58 9.34
C ASN A 210 -21.04 41.05 10.09
N ARG A 211 -19.93 40.31 9.94
CA ARG A 211 -18.59 40.86 9.67
C ARG A 211 -17.62 39.77 9.24
N ASN A 212 -17.19 39.93 7.99
CA ASN A 212 -16.00 39.33 7.36
C ASN A 212 -14.73 39.59 8.19
N ILE A 213 -13.75 38.68 8.10
CA ILE A 213 -12.38 39.02 7.71
C ILE A 213 -11.78 37.82 6.96
N SER A 214 -11.33 38.14 5.75
CA SER A 214 -10.58 37.36 4.77
C SER A 214 -9.14 37.17 5.21
N HIS A 215 -8.50 36.05 4.85
CA HIS A 215 -7.16 36.11 4.26
C HIS A 215 -7.00 35.04 3.16
N GLN A 216 -6.70 35.58 1.99
CA GLN A 216 -6.51 34.97 0.69
C GLN A 216 -5.02 34.68 0.50
N SER A 217 -4.67 33.54 -0.13
CA SER A 217 -3.55 33.54 -1.08
C SER A 217 -3.62 32.37 -2.05
N SER A 218 -3.37 32.70 -3.30
CA SER A 218 -3.66 31.95 -4.52
C SER A 218 -2.47 31.15 -5.05
N SER A 219 -2.81 30.16 -5.90
CA SER A 219 -2.12 29.76 -7.16
C SER A 219 -0.75 29.06 -7.05
N LYS A 220 -0.35 28.11 -7.90
CA LYS A 220 -0.67 27.78 -9.30
C LYS A 220 -0.11 26.38 -9.65
N THR A 221 -0.78 25.66 -10.54
CA THR A 221 -0.32 24.47 -11.29
C THR A 221 0.60 24.86 -12.47
N PRO A 222 1.32 23.89 -13.05
CA PRO A 222 1.00 23.52 -14.44
C PRO A 222 1.00 22.00 -14.73
N GLU A 223 0.19 21.65 -15.73
CA GLU A 223 0.00 20.34 -16.38
C GLU A 223 1.19 19.92 -17.26
N ILE A 224 1.46 18.61 -17.35
CA ILE A 224 2.09 17.97 -18.51
C ILE A 224 1.34 16.67 -18.83
N SER A 225 0.89 16.61 -20.08
CA SER A 225 0.20 15.51 -20.77
C SER A 225 1.13 14.31 -21.03
N GLN A 226 0.64 13.09 -20.84
CA GLN A 226 1.20 11.88 -21.46
C GLN A 226 0.09 11.07 -22.12
N ASP A 227 0.15 11.07 -23.45
CA ASP A 227 -0.64 10.30 -24.39
C ASP A 227 -0.08 8.87 -24.49
N SER A 228 -0.92 7.85 -24.31
CA SER A 228 -0.56 6.44 -24.52
C SER A 228 -1.60 5.77 -25.42
N SER A 229 -1.27 5.67 -26.70
CA SER A 229 -2.07 4.99 -27.71
C SER A 229 -1.99 3.46 -27.55
N GLY A 230 -3.16 2.83 -27.64
CA GLY A 230 -3.39 1.42 -27.39
C GLY A 230 -2.98 0.49 -28.54
N PHE A 231 -2.70 -0.75 -28.19
CA PHE A 231 -2.54 -1.86 -29.13
C PHE A 231 -3.82 -2.72 -29.14
N GLN A 232 -4.39 -2.92 -30.33
CA GLN A 232 -5.46 -3.90 -30.57
C GLN A 232 -4.85 -5.28 -30.88
N ILE A 233 -5.47 -6.33 -30.32
CA ILE A 233 -5.16 -7.74 -30.60
C ILE A 233 -6.18 -8.25 -31.64
N VAL A 234 -5.69 -8.67 -32.81
CA VAL A 234 -6.50 -9.37 -33.82
C VAL A 234 -6.45 -10.87 -33.53
N LYS A 235 -7.61 -11.48 -33.33
CA LYS A 235 -7.82 -12.92 -33.17
C LYS A 235 -7.91 -13.56 -34.56
N ASN A 236 -6.98 -14.43 -34.93
CA ASN A 236 -7.20 -15.32 -36.08
C ASN A 236 -7.24 -16.79 -35.66
N LYS A 237 -8.45 -17.31 -35.82
CA LYS A 237 -8.91 -18.71 -35.82
C LYS A 237 -8.15 -19.50 -36.88
N LYS A 238 -7.67 -20.70 -36.53
CA LYS A 238 -7.13 -21.65 -37.50
C LYS A 238 -8.17 -22.73 -37.79
N ASN A 239 -8.47 -22.90 -39.08
CA ASN A 239 -8.89 -24.17 -39.66
C ASN A 239 -7.72 -25.14 -39.63
#